data_AF-A0A1T5FNM0-F1
#
_entry.id   AF-A0A1T5FNM0-F1
#
_cell.length_a   1.000
_cell.length_b   1.000
_cell.length_c   1.000
_cell.angle_alpha   90.00
_cell.angle_beta   90.00
_cell.angle_gamma   90.00
#
_symmetry.space_group_name_H-M   'P 1'
#
loop_
_entity.id
_entity.type
_entity.pdbx_description
1 polymer ?
#
loop_
_entity_poly.entity_id
_entity_poly.type
_entity_poly.pdbx_seq_one_letter_code
_entity_poly.pdbx_strand_id
1 'polypeptide(L)'
;MTMTWPTVHLLIRLLCGVAAGMCAASTVARAQEIFGSPQAAAAALLAAVRENQSTRLYSIFGMAGRDILFSGDEKRDEENRQRFVAAYEARHSIVETGRTATLLLGEEAFPFPIPIFHSRGGWKFMVEAGRRELLARRIGRNELDAIQTSLAILDAQFEYAAKGHNGRSSGIYAQRIVSQPDKHDGLYWPTAPGEEPSPLGEFAARAAGQGYVPGQTRQPYHGYYFKILRKQGAAASGGALDYVAGGNMIGGFGVLAYPATYARSGITSFLVNHAGTVYQKDLGPNTRLIASRMNSFDPGSGWEKVNPKTSP
;
A
#
# COMPACT_ATOMS: atom_id res chain seq x y z
N MET A 1 -88.72 -49.62 19.21
CA MET A 1 -88.08 -49.62 20.55
C MET A 1 -86.58 -49.63 20.27
N THR A 2 -85.75 -48.65 20.60
CA THR A 2 -85.72 -47.72 21.72
C THR A 2 -84.99 -46.43 21.32
N MET A 3 -85.44 -45.32 21.89
CA MET A 3 -84.72 -44.04 21.95
C MET A 3 -83.47 -44.18 22.81
N THR A 4 -82.37 -43.53 22.42
CA THR A 4 -81.50 -42.80 23.36
C THR A 4 -80.89 -41.57 22.66
N TRP A 5 -81.10 -40.41 23.30
CA TRP A 5 -80.43 -39.11 23.13
C TRP A 5 -79.88 -38.76 24.53
N PRO A 6 -79.16 -37.67 24.77
CA PRO A 6 -78.12 -36.96 23.99
C PRO A 6 -76.91 -36.63 24.90
N THR A 7 -75.83 -36.03 24.40
CA THR A 7 -75.03 -34.92 25.03
C THR A 7 -73.80 -34.66 24.15
N VAL A 8 -73.74 -33.53 23.44
CA VAL A 8 -73.33 -32.18 23.89
C VAL A 8 -71.81 -32.00 23.79
N HIS A 9 -71.46 -31.08 22.87
CA HIS A 9 -70.34 -30.14 22.83
C HIS A 9 -69.56 -30.23 21.50
N LEU A 10 -69.10 -29.17 20.84
CA LEU A 10 -69.29 -27.72 20.93
C LEU A 10 -68.30 -27.13 19.89
N LEU A 11 -68.75 -26.17 19.09
CA LEU A 11 -67.98 -25.08 18.44
C LEU A 11 -67.09 -25.33 17.19
N ILE A 12 -67.64 -24.88 16.06
CA ILE A 12 -67.12 -23.82 15.14
C ILE A 12 -65.72 -24.02 14.53
N ARG A 13 -65.71 -24.28 13.21
CA ARG A 13 -64.82 -23.59 12.24
C ARG A 13 -65.56 -23.36 10.93
N LEU A 14 -66.34 -22.28 10.89
CA LEU A 14 -66.84 -21.65 9.67
C LEU A 14 -65.78 -20.64 9.18
N LEU A 15 -65.77 -20.41 7.87
CA LEU A 15 -64.96 -19.47 7.07
C LEU A 15 -63.57 -19.94 6.64
N CYS A 16 -63.58 -20.82 5.65
CA CYS A 16 -62.67 -20.71 4.51
C CYS A 16 -63.02 -19.44 3.71
N GLY A 17 -62.03 -18.58 3.46
CA GLY A 17 -62.11 -17.56 2.40
C GLY A 17 -61.66 -16.17 2.84
N VAL A 18 -60.73 -15.60 2.06
CA VAL A 18 -60.23 -14.22 2.06
C VAL A 18 -59.02 -13.94 2.97
N ALA A 19 -57.81 -14.08 2.40
CA ALA A 19 -56.77 -13.05 2.37
C ALA A 19 -55.52 -13.56 1.63
N ALA A 20 -55.65 -13.73 0.31
CA ALA A 20 -54.49 -13.71 -0.58
C ALA A 20 -54.05 -12.24 -0.70
N GLY A 21 -53.06 -11.83 0.11
CA GLY A 21 -52.59 -10.45 0.17
C GLY A 21 -51.10 -10.40 0.48
N MET A 22 -50.31 -10.35 -0.59
CA MET A 22 -48.98 -9.76 -0.70
C MET A 22 -48.21 -9.48 0.60
N CYS A 23 -47.29 -10.38 0.94
CA CYS A 23 -46.00 -10.01 1.53
C CYS A 23 -44.91 -10.88 0.89
N ALA A 24 -44.73 -10.72 -0.42
CA ALA A 24 -43.42 -10.94 -1.00
C ALA A 24 -42.54 -9.80 -0.48
N ALA A 25 -41.95 -9.99 0.70
CA ALA A 25 -40.83 -9.19 1.14
C ALA A 25 -39.73 -9.42 0.10
N SER A 26 -39.65 -8.52 -0.87
CA SER A 26 -38.54 -8.44 -1.80
C SER A 26 -37.28 -8.37 -0.96
N THR A 27 -36.53 -9.47 -0.88
CA THR A 27 -35.14 -9.41 -0.48
C THR A 27 -34.45 -8.60 -1.55
N VAL A 28 -34.41 -7.28 -1.37
CA VAL A 28 -33.49 -6.42 -2.12
C VAL A 28 -32.11 -6.83 -1.64
N ALA A 29 -31.59 -7.91 -2.22
CA ALA A 29 -30.17 -8.02 -2.44
C ALA A 29 -29.79 -6.69 -3.07
N ARG A 30 -29.11 -5.81 -2.35
CA ARG A 30 -28.71 -4.49 -2.84
C ARG A 30 -27.72 -4.70 -3.98
N ALA A 31 -28.27 -4.97 -5.15
CA ALA A 31 -27.56 -5.06 -6.40
C ALA A 31 -26.87 -3.71 -6.62
N GLN A 32 -25.61 -3.77 -7.03
CA GLN A 32 -24.88 -2.59 -7.44
C GLN A 32 -25.72 -1.77 -8.44
N GLU A 33 -25.74 -0.46 -8.24
CA GLU A 33 -26.50 0.44 -9.10
C GLU A 33 -26.03 0.36 -10.55
N ILE A 34 -27.00 0.44 -11.45
CA ILE A 34 -26.79 0.42 -12.89
C ILE A 34 -27.24 1.77 -13.46
N PHE A 35 -26.39 2.36 -14.29
CA PHE A 35 -26.56 3.67 -14.88
C PHE A 35 -26.86 3.58 -16.37
N GLY A 36 -27.63 4.55 -16.87
CA GLY A 36 -27.93 4.67 -18.30
C GLY A 36 -26.71 5.04 -19.16
N SER A 37 -25.71 5.69 -18.57
CA SER A 37 -24.47 6.09 -19.25
C SER A 37 -23.28 6.17 -18.29
N PRO A 38 -22.03 6.17 -18.79
CA PRO A 38 -20.84 6.44 -17.98
C PRO A 38 -20.89 7.82 -17.31
N GLN A 39 -21.43 8.83 -18.00
CA GLN A 39 -21.57 10.19 -17.50
C GLN A 39 -22.51 10.23 -16.28
N ALA A 40 -23.62 9.49 -16.33
CA ALA A 40 -24.53 9.36 -15.19
C ALA A 40 -23.86 8.68 -14.00
N ALA A 41 -23.04 7.65 -14.24
CA ALA A 41 -22.27 6.98 -13.18
C ALA A 41 -21.22 7.91 -12.54
N ALA A 42 -20.48 8.68 -13.36
CA ALA A 42 -19.48 9.63 -12.89
C ALA A 42 -20.13 10.79 -12.09
N ALA A 43 -21.24 11.34 -12.57
CA ALA A 43 -21.99 12.38 -11.87
C ALA A 43 -22.56 11.88 -10.53
N ALA A 44 -23.09 10.66 -10.49
CA ALA A 44 -23.56 10.04 -9.26
C ALA A 44 -22.43 9.83 -8.24
N LEU A 45 -21.24 9.42 -8.72
CA LEU A 45 -20.04 9.32 -7.88
C LEU A 45 -19.64 10.68 -7.30
N LEU A 46 -19.57 11.73 -8.14
CA LEU A 46 -19.23 13.07 -7.68
C LEU A 46 -20.18 13.56 -6.60
N ALA A 47 -21.50 13.46 -6.83
CA ALA A 47 -22.50 13.88 -5.86
C ALA A 47 -22.34 13.14 -4.52
N ALA A 48 -22.18 11.82 -4.57
CA ALA A 48 -22.00 11.01 -3.38
C ALA A 48 -20.71 11.35 -2.60
N VAL A 49 -19.61 11.63 -3.29
CA VAL A 49 -18.34 12.02 -2.67
C VAL A 49 -18.44 13.43 -2.07
N ARG A 50 -18.99 14.40 -2.81
CA ARG A 50 -19.11 15.80 -2.38
C ARG A 50 -19.99 15.94 -1.13
N GLU A 51 -21.09 15.18 -1.08
CA GLU A 51 -22.04 15.22 0.03
C GLU A 51 -21.68 14.23 1.16
N ASN A 52 -20.51 13.57 1.08
CA ASN A 52 -20.04 12.57 2.04
C ASN A 52 -21.09 11.47 2.32
N GLN A 53 -21.80 11.02 1.29
CA GLN A 53 -22.89 10.05 1.41
C GLN A 53 -22.37 8.60 1.33
N SER A 54 -21.78 8.09 2.40
CA SER A 54 -21.24 6.71 2.45
C SER A 54 -22.26 5.64 2.03
N THR A 55 -23.52 5.78 2.42
CA THR A 55 -24.60 4.85 2.01
C THR A 55 -24.84 4.87 0.50
N ARG A 56 -24.73 6.03 -0.14
CA ARG A 56 -24.87 6.17 -1.60
C ARG A 56 -23.67 5.55 -2.31
N LEU A 57 -22.45 5.74 -1.80
CA LEU A 57 -21.24 5.07 -2.31
C LEU A 57 -21.38 3.55 -2.28
N TYR A 58 -22.00 2.98 -1.23
CA TYR A 58 -22.29 1.54 -1.18
C TYR A 58 -23.29 1.08 -2.25
N SER A 59 -24.23 1.92 -2.68
CA SER A 59 -25.11 1.59 -3.80
C SER A 59 -24.36 1.64 -5.13
N ILE A 60 -23.53 2.66 -5.34
CA ILE A 60 -22.75 2.89 -6.58
C ILE A 60 -21.74 1.77 -6.83
N PHE A 61 -20.99 1.38 -5.80
CA PHE A 61 -19.96 0.35 -5.89
C PHE A 61 -20.48 -1.04 -5.49
N GLY A 62 -21.66 -1.13 -4.89
CA GLY A 62 -22.17 -2.37 -4.33
C GLY A 62 -21.42 -2.79 -3.06
N MET A 63 -21.93 -3.84 -2.41
CA MET A 63 -21.38 -4.35 -1.15
C MET A 63 -19.91 -4.80 -1.24
N ALA A 64 -19.49 -5.29 -2.40
CA ALA A 64 -18.11 -5.69 -2.66
C ALA A 64 -17.12 -4.52 -2.62
N GLY A 65 -17.58 -3.27 -2.77
CA GLY A 65 -16.72 -2.09 -2.76
C GLY A 65 -16.35 -1.57 -1.38
N ARG A 66 -16.94 -2.11 -0.30
CA ARG A 66 -16.77 -1.56 1.06
C ARG A 66 -15.31 -1.47 1.50
N ASP A 67 -14.49 -2.46 1.17
CA ASP A 67 -13.10 -2.54 1.62
C ASP A 67 -12.14 -1.63 0.82
N ILE A 68 -12.60 -1.04 -0.29
CA ILE A 68 -11.79 -0.14 -1.12
C ILE A 68 -12.25 1.32 -1.06
N LEU A 69 -13.35 1.62 -0.36
CA LEU A 69 -13.91 2.96 -0.24
C LEU A 69 -13.28 3.79 0.88
N PHE A 70 -12.86 3.12 1.94
CA PHE A 70 -12.36 3.76 3.16
C PHE A 70 -11.02 3.17 3.55
N SER A 71 -10.09 4.04 3.94
CA SER A 71 -8.77 3.62 4.39
C SER A 71 -8.76 3.13 5.84
N GLY A 72 -9.83 3.43 6.60
CA GLY A 72 -9.91 3.23 8.04
C GLY A 72 -9.34 4.41 8.85
N ASP A 73 -8.89 5.47 8.16
CA ASP A 73 -8.47 6.75 8.73
C ASP A 73 -9.39 7.86 8.19
N GLU A 74 -10.20 8.44 9.07
CA GLU A 74 -11.20 9.44 8.70
C GLU A 74 -10.58 10.72 8.11
N LYS A 75 -9.40 11.14 8.60
CA LYS A 75 -8.71 12.33 8.06
C LYS A 75 -8.21 12.07 6.66
N ARG A 76 -7.58 10.91 6.46
CA ARG A 76 -7.12 10.50 5.13
C ARG A 76 -8.28 10.34 4.16
N ASP A 77 -9.41 9.80 4.62
CA ASP A 77 -10.60 9.63 3.79
C ASP A 77 -11.21 10.99 3.41
N GLU A 78 -11.23 11.97 4.33
CA GLU A 78 -11.62 13.35 4.03
C GLU A 78 -10.67 14.00 3.00
N GLU A 79 -9.36 13.91 3.20
CA GLU A 79 -8.38 14.44 2.23
C GLU A 79 -8.52 13.80 0.84
N ASN A 80 -8.78 12.48 0.77
CA ASN A 80 -9.00 11.78 -0.48
C ASN A 80 -10.28 12.26 -1.18
N ARG A 81 -11.37 12.50 -0.44
CA ARG A 81 -12.62 13.07 -0.99
C ARG A 81 -12.38 14.47 -1.54
N GLN A 82 -11.73 15.34 -0.78
CA GLN A 82 -11.42 16.70 -1.20
C GLN A 82 -10.57 16.72 -2.48
N ARG A 83 -9.52 15.89 -2.54
CA ARG A 83 -8.69 15.76 -3.75
C ARG A 83 -9.49 15.26 -4.95
N PHE A 84 -10.37 14.28 -4.76
CA PHE A 84 -11.22 13.78 -5.85
C PHE A 84 -12.15 14.88 -6.38
N VAL A 85 -12.84 15.60 -5.50
CA VAL A 85 -13.77 16.68 -5.89
C VAL A 85 -13.01 17.79 -6.63
N ALA A 86 -11.89 18.24 -6.07
CA ALA A 86 -11.06 19.27 -6.68
C ALA A 86 -10.54 18.84 -8.07
N ALA A 87 -10.06 17.60 -8.21
CA ALA A 87 -9.58 17.08 -9.50
C ALA A 87 -10.71 16.99 -10.52
N TYR A 88 -11.91 16.53 -10.12
CA TYR A 88 -13.07 16.45 -11.00
C TYR A 88 -13.52 17.84 -11.50
N GLU A 89 -13.55 18.82 -10.61
CA GLU A 89 -13.95 20.20 -10.90
C GLU A 89 -12.94 20.95 -11.76
N ALA A 90 -11.64 20.73 -11.52
CA ALA A 90 -10.58 21.31 -12.35
C ALA A 90 -10.72 20.86 -13.80
N ARG A 91 -10.80 19.54 -14.03
CA ARG A 91 -11.06 18.96 -15.35
C ARG A 91 -11.51 17.52 -15.21
N HIS A 92 -12.51 17.11 -15.99
CA HIS A 92 -12.83 15.70 -16.13
C HIS A 92 -13.22 15.37 -17.57
N SER A 93 -12.99 14.11 -17.95
CA SER A 93 -13.48 13.57 -19.21
C SER A 93 -13.75 12.08 -19.06
N ILE A 94 -14.52 11.51 -19.98
CA ILE A 94 -14.75 10.07 -20.03
C ILE A 94 -14.25 9.58 -21.37
N VAL A 95 -13.38 8.57 -21.33
CA VAL A 95 -12.90 7.87 -22.52
C VAL A 95 -13.53 6.49 -22.55
N GLU A 96 -14.29 6.21 -23.60
CA GLU A 96 -14.89 4.91 -23.84
C GLU A 96 -14.00 4.05 -24.76
N THR A 97 -13.87 2.78 -24.45
CA THR A 97 -13.12 1.79 -25.23
C THR A 97 -13.86 0.46 -25.18
N GLY A 98 -14.56 0.14 -26.28
CA GLY A 98 -15.40 -1.05 -26.37
C GLY A 98 -16.55 -1.02 -25.37
N ARG A 99 -16.52 -1.90 -24.37
CA ARG A 99 -17.54 -1.98 -23.30
C ARG A 99 -17.10 -1.32 -21.99
N THR A 100 -15.98 -0.62 -21.99
CA THR A 100 -15.39 -0.01 -20.80
C THR A 100 -15.31 1.50 -20.99
N ALA A 101 -15.51 2.25 -19.92
CA ALA A 101 -15.33 3.69 -19.87
C ALA A 101 -14.45 4.05 -18.66
N THR A 102 -13.52 4.98 -18.86
CA THR A 102 -12.61 5.44 -17.82
C THR A 102 -12.87 6.93 -17.56
N LEU A 103 -13.13 7.27 -16.31
CA LEU A 103 -13.20 8.66 -15.85
C LEU A 103 -11.77 9.18 -15.67
N LEU A 104 -11.41 10.23 -16.40
CA LEU A 104 -10.14 10.94 -16.28
C LEU A 104 -10.35 12.21 -15.46
N LEU A 105 -9.45 12.50 -14.52
CA LEU A 105 -9.57 13.56 -13.52
C LEU A 105 -8.34 14.49 -13.53
N GLY A 106 -8.57 15.79 -13.35
CA GLY A 106 -7.54 16.82 -13.30
C GLY A 106 -6.87 17.11 -14.65
N GLU A 107 -5.94 18.07 -14.63
CA GLU A 107 -5.25 18.54 -15.83
C GLU A 107 -4.41 17.46 -16.51
N GLU A 108 -3.79 16.60 -15.70
CA GLU A 108 -2.98 15.46 -16.13
C GLU A 108 -3.82 14.26 -16.62
N ALA A 109 -5.15 14.42 -16.70
CA ALA A 109 -6.10 13.40 -17.14
C ALA A 109 -5.91 12.05 -16.41
N PHE A 110 -5.71 12.11 -15.10
CA PHE A 110 -5.40 10.94 -14.28
C PHE A 110 -6.57 9.95 -14.28
N PRO A 111 -6.37 8.67 -14.65
CA PRO A 111 -7.45 7.70 -14.73
C PRO A 111 -7.94 7.30 -13.34
N PHE A 112 -9.23 7.50 -13.09
CA PHE A 112 -9.91 6.99 -11.91
C PHE A 112 -9.78 5.46 -11.85
N PRO A 113 -9.33 4.88 -10.72
CA PRO A 113 -8.88 3.49 -10.66
C PRO A 113 -10.01 2.46 -10.85
N ILE A 114 -11.28 2.84 -10.70
CA ILE A 114 -12.41 1.92 -10.85
C ILE A 114 -13.08 2.21 -12.20
N PRO A 115 -12.85 1.40 -13.25
CA PRO A 115 -13.46 1.64 -14.55
C PRO A 115 -14.97 1.36 -14.52
N ILE A 116 -15.70 1.92 -15.48
CA ILE A 116 -17.13 1.73 -15.66
C ILE A 116 -17.32 0.74 -16.81
N PHE A 117 -18.17 -0.27 -16.66
CA PHE A 117 -18.38 -1.31 -17.65
C PHE A 117 -19.84 -1.41 -18.06
N HIS A 118 -20.07 -1.50 -19.36
CA HIS A 118 -21.37 -1.74 -19.94
C HIS A 118 -21.73 -3.22 -19.77
N SER A 119 -22.58 -3.51 -18.79
CA SER A 119 -23.16 -4.82 -18.53
C SER A 119 -24.46 -5.04 -19.32
N ARG A 120 -25.14 -6.19 -19.15
CA ARG A 120 -26.41 -6.46 -19.84
C ARG A 120 -27.55 -5.51 -19.44
N GLY A 121 -27.47 -4.91 -18.25
CA GLY A 121 -28.50 -3.99 -17.72
C GLY A 121 -28.16 -2.50 -17.86
N GLY A 122 -26.97 -2.16 -18.34
CA GLY A 122 -26.44 -0.80 -18.35
C GLY A 122 -25.03 -0.70 -17.74
N TRP A 123 -24.59 0.52 -17.47
CA TRP A 123 -23.24 0.84 -17.01
C TRP A 123 -23.09 0.68 -15.49
N LYS A 124 -21.98 0.10 -15.03
CA LYS A 124 -21.68 -0.03 -13.58
C LYS A 124 -20.18 -0.03 -13.33
N PHE A 125 -19.76 0.38 -12.13
CA PHE A 125 -18.34 0.35 -11.76
C PHE A 125 -17.81 -1.09 -11.61
N MET A 126 -16.64 -1.39 -12.16
CA MET A 126 -15.96 -2.67 -11.99
C MET A 126 -15.09 -2.68 -10.74
N VAL A 127 -15.73 -2.85 -9.58
CA VAL A 127 -15.05 -2.82 -8.27
C VAL A 127 -13.87 -3.77 -8.17
N GLU A 128 -14.00 -5.01 -8.67
CA GLU A 128 -12.90 -5.98 -8.60
C GLU A 128 -11.70 -5.59 -9.46
N ALA A 129 -11.91 -4.91 -10.58
CA ALA A 129 -10.81 -4.32 -11.35
C ALA A 129 -10.18 -3.16 -10.57
N GLY A 130 -11.02 -2.29 -9.98
CA GLY A 130 -10.57 -1.20 -9.13
C GLY A 130 -9.75 -1.65 -7.92
N ARG A 131 -10.13 -2.74 -7.27
CA ARG A 131 -9.40 -3.34 -6.15
C ARG A 131 -7.97 -3.72 -6.55
N ARG A 132 -7.83 -4.39 -7.70
CA ARG A 132 -6.50 -4.77 -8.24
C ARG A 132 -5.67 -3.55 -8.61
N GLU A 133 -6.30 -2.56 -9.23
CA GLU A 133 -5.63 -1.32 -9.63
C GLU A 133 -5.15 -0.50 -8.43
N LEU A 134 -5.99 -0.33 -7.40
CA LEU A 134 -5.63 0.36 -6.16
C LEU A 134 -4.47 -0.34 -5.45
N LEU A 135 -4.46 -1.67 -5.44
CA LEU A 135 -3.35 -2.47 -4.92
C LEU A 135 -2.08 -2.25 -5.73
N ALA A 136 -2.16 -2.31 -7.06
CA ALA A 136 -1.03 -2.09 -7.96
C ALA A 136 -0.43 -0.69 -7.78
N ARG A 137 -1.25 0.36 -7.72
CA ARG A 137 -0.79 1.73 -7.45
C ARG A 137 -0.12 1.88 -6.09
N ARG A 138 -0.62 1.19 -5.05
CA ARG A 138 0.02 1.18 -3.74
C ARG A 138 1.39 0.52 -3.81
N ILE A 139 1.48 -0.65 -4.44
CA ILE A 139 2.74 -1.37 -4.64
C ILE A 139 3.74 -0.49 -5.41
N GLY A 140 3.33 0.10 -6.53
CA GLY A 140 4.20 0.97 -7.34
C GLY A 140 4.74 2.18 -6.57
N ARG A 141 3.87 2.89 -5.81
CA ARG A 141 4.32 3.99 -4.95
C ARG A 141 5.30 3.53 -3.87
N ASN A 142 4.98 2.44 -3.18
CA ASN A 142 5.84 1.89 -2.14
C ASN A 142 7.21 1.45 -2.69
N GLU A 143 7.25 0.88 -3.89
CA GLU A 143 8.49 0.49 -4.57
C GLU A 143 9.33 1.70 -4.99
N LEU A 144 8.68 2.76 -5.50
CA LEU A 144 9.36 4.02 -5.79
C LEU A 144 9.93 4.65 -4.50
N ASP A 145 9.13 4.71 -3.43
CA ASP A 145 9.57 5.18 -2.12
C ASP A 145 10.75 4.36 -1.59
N ALA A 146 10.76 3.04 -1.82
CA ALA A 146 11.85 2.16 -1.41
C ALA A 146 13.16 2.43 -2.18
N ILE A 147 13.08 2.73 -3.48
CA ILE A 147 14.24 3.15 -4.28
C ILE A 147 14.79 4.48 -3.74
N GLN A 148 13.93 5.48 -3.57
CA GLN A 148 14.34 6.81 -3.06
C GLN A 148 14.94 6.72 -1.67
N THR A 149 14.34 5.92 -0.77
CA THR A 149 14.86 5.70 0.58
C THR A 149 16.22 4.98 0.55
N SER A 150 16.42 4.03 -0.37
CA SER A 150 17.71 3.35 -0.52
C SER A 150 18.82 4.33 -0.95
N LEU A 151 18.50 5.29 -1.82
CA LEU A 151 19.42 6.36 -2.23
C LEU A 151 19.68 7.36 -1.10
N ALA A 152 18.64 7.75 -0.34
CA ALA A 152 18.82 8.60 0.83
C ALA A 152 19.70 7.96 1.92
N ILE A 153 19.59 6.63 2.12
CA ILE A 153 20.49 5.89 3.02
C ILE A 153 21.93 5.93 2.50
N LEU A 154 22.13 5.85 1.18
CA LEU A 154 23.45 5.96 0.57
C LEU A 154 24.05 7.34 0.79
N ASP A 155 23.29 8.41 0.58
CA ASP A 155 23.76 9.78 0.84
C ASP A 155 24.10 9.99 2.32
N ALA A 156 23.24 9.51 3.22
CA ALA A 156 23.46 9.56 4.66
C ALA A 156 24.71 8.78 5.11
N GLN A 157 25.05 7.68 4.43
CA GLN A 157 26.29 6.94 4.71
C GLN A 157 27.54 7.75 4.35
N PHE A 158 27.53 8.47 3.23
CA PHE A 158 28.64 9.35 2.86
C PHE A 158 28.78 10.53 3.80
N GLU A 159 27.67 11.14 4.21
CA GLU A 159 27.68 12.22 5.20
C GLU A 159 28.20 11.73 6.56
N TYR A 160 27.74 10.57 7.03
CA TYR A 160 28.24 9.95 8.27
C TYR A 160 29.75 9.69 8.19
N ALA A 161 30.23 9.11 7.08
CA ALA A 161 31.64 8.79 6.91
C ALA A 161 32.53 10.03 6.73
N ALA A 162 31.97 11.20 6.38
CA ALA A 162 32.75 12.43 6.24
C ALA A 162 33.31 12.93 7.58
N LYS A 163 32.72 12.51 8.71
CA LYS A 163 33.07 12.96 10.06
C LYS A 163 33.41 11.78 10.97
N GLY A 164 34.16 12.07 12.03
CA GLY A 164 34.43 11.11 13.09
C GLY A 164 33.29 11.09 14.10
N HIS A 165 32.92 9.90 14.57
CA HIS A 165 31.82 9.71 15.53
C HIS A 165 32.25 8.80 16.69
N ASN A 166 31.80 9.12 17.91
CA ASN A 166 32.07 8.35 19.14
C ASN A 166 33.56 8.02 19.36
N GLY A 167 34.44 9.00 19.17
CA GLY A 167 35.90 8.83 19.33
C GLY A 167 36.57 8.02 18.22
N ARG A 168 35.88 7.75 17.10
CA ARG A 168 36.45 7.14 15.90
C ARG A 168 36.76 8.20 14.84
N SER A 169 37.71 7.89 13.96
CA SER A 169 38.08 8.74 12.82
C SER A 169 36.99 8.79 11.75
N SER A 170 37.07 9.79 10.86
CA SER A 170 36.30 9.79 9.61
C SER A 170 36.68 8.61 8.70
N GLY A 171 35.91 8.42 7.63
CA GLY A 171 36.04 7.33 6.67
C GLY A 171 35.37 6.01 7.11
N ILE A 172 34.55 6.05 8.17
CA ILE A 172 33.86 4.87 8.71
C ILE A 172 32.37 5.00 8.43
N TYR A 173 31.80 4.02 7.73
CA TYR A 173 30.37 3.93 7.47
C TYR A 173 29.60 3.39 8.69
N ALA A 174 28.33 3.81 8.82
CA ALA A 174 27.44 3.32 9.86
C ALA A 174 27.04 1.85 9.60
N GLN A 175 27.00 1.05 10.67
CA GLN A 175 26.62 -0.37 10.57
C GLN A 175 25.14 -0.66 10.90
N ARG A 176 24.38 0.39 11.20
CA ARG A 176 22.96 0.38 11.55
C ARG A 176 22.32 1.70 11.14
N ILE A 177 21.01 1.69 11.01
CA ILE A 177 20.28 2.87 10.55
C ILE A 177 19.88 3.76 11.73
N VAL A 178 19.43 3.16 12.83
CA VAL A 178 19.14 3.88 14.09
C VAL A 178 20.28 3.62 15.07
N SER A 179 20.80 4.69 15.67
CA SER A 179 21.86 4.62 16.67
C SER A 179 21.38 3.96 17.97
N GLN A 180 22.32 3.41 18.73
CA GLN A 180 22.04 3.06 20.12
C GLN A 180 21.71 4.31 20.94
N PRO A 181 20.96 4.18 22.05
CA PRO A 181 20.75 5.28 22.99
C PRO A 181 22.09 5.96 23.36
N ASP A 182 22.10 7.29 23.33
CA ASP A 182 23.23 8.15 23.70
C ASP A 182 24.51 7.95 22.86
N LYS A 183 24.38 7.38 21.65
CA LYS A 183 25.49 7.20 20.71
C LYS A 183 25.15 7.74 19.34
N HIS A 184 26.17 8.12 18.57
CA HIS A 184 26.04 8.47 17.15
C HIS A 184 26.63 7.36 16.27
N ASP A 185 26.15 6.12 16.43
CA ASP A 185 26.70 4.92 15.78
C ASP A 185 25.79 4.29 14.70
N GLY A 186 24.75 5.02 14.32
CA GLY A 186 23.87 4.77 13.19
C GLY A 186 23.64 6.04 12.37
N LEU A 187 22.86 5.95 11.30
CA LEU A 187 22.54 7.07 10.41
C LEU A 187 21.55 8.08 11.00
N TYR A 188 20.85 7.69 12.07
CA TYR A 188 19.90 8.52 12.79
C TYR A 188 20.13 8.48 14.29
N TRP A 189 19.98 9.64 14.93
CA TRP A 189 19.81 9.81 16.37
C TRP A 189 18.87 10.99 16.60
N PRO A 190 18.08 11.01 17.69
CA PRO A 190 17.33 12.19 18.08
C PRO A 190 18.28 13.36 18.35
N THR A 191 17.94 14.55 17.86
CA THR A 191 18.75 15.77 17.99
C THR A 191 17.95 16.84 18.73
N ALA A 192 18.53 17.46 19.76
CA ALA A 192 17.92 18.61 20.42
C ALA A 192 18.13 19.91 19.61
N PRO A 193 17.33 20.98 19.84
CA PRO A 193 17.56 22.25 19.16
C PRO A 193 18.98 22.77 19.35
N GLY A 194 19.67 23.05 18.25
CA GLY A 194 21.05 23.56 18.24
C GLY A 194 22.15 22.49 18.25
N GLU A 195 21.78 21.21 18.35
CA GLU A 195 22.71 20.10 18.13
C GLU A 195 22.84 19.78 16.63
N GLU A 196 23.93 19.09 16.28
CA GLU A 196 24.17 18.65 14.92
C GLU A 196 23.13 17.57 14.51
N PRO A 197 22.39 17.78 13.40
CA PRO A 197 21.39 16.82 12.95
C PRO A 197 22.06 15.51 12.51
N SER A 198 21.33 14.41 12.69
CA SER A 198 21.75 13.14 12.12
C SER A 198 21.65 13.14 10.58
N PRO A 199 22.53 12.40 9.87
CA PRO A 199 22.53 12.34 8.40
C PRO A 199 21.20 11.89 7.77
N LEU A 200 20.44 11.05 8.46
CA LEU A 200 19.11 10.62 8.03
C LEU A 200 18.05 11.28 8.90
N GLY A 201 16.99 11.85 8.31
CA GLY A 201 15.89 12.44 9.08
C GLY A 201 15.03 11.39 9.80
N GLU A 202 14.31 11.82 10.86
CA GLU A 202 13.47 10.95 11.70
C GLU A 202 12.51 10.06 10.92
N PHE A 203 11.87 10.58 9.88
CA PHE A 203 10.93 9.83 9.04
C PHE A 203 11.60 8.66 8.32
N ALA A 204 12.78 8.89 7.74
CA ALA A 204 13.58 7.86 7.07
C ALA A 204 14.34 6.96 8.06
N ALA A 205 14.38 7.31 9.35
CA ALA A 205 14.95 6.48 10.39
C ALA A 205 13.95 5.48 11.00
N ARG A 206 12.73 5.95 11.32
CA ARG A 206 11.60 5.11 11.77
C ARG A 206 11.30 3.98 10.77
N ALA A 207 11.58 4.25 9.50
CA ALA A 207 11.52 3.38 8.35
C ALA A 207 12.43 2.13 8.37
N ALA A 208 13.61 2.34 8.91
CA ALA A 208 14.82 1.63 8.52
C ALA A 208 15.51 1.01 9.74
N GLY A 209 15.21 1.53 10.93
CA GLY A 209 15.63 1.00 12.21
C GLY A 209 15.06 -0.37 12.53
N GLN A 210 15.95 -1.30 12.89
CA GLN A 210 15.70 -2.09 14.09
C GLN A 210 15.69 -1.15 15.29
N GLY A 211 14.80 -1.37 16.25
CA GLY A 211 14.99 -0.86 17.61
C GLY A 211 14.55 0.58 17.88
N TYR A 212 13.30 0.93 17.57
CA TYR A 212 12.70 2.12 18.20
C TYR A 212 12.53 1.92 19.72
N VAL A 213 12.39 0.68 20.19
CA VAL A 213 12.36 0.30 21.61
C VAL A 213 12.76 -1.18 21.74
N PRO A 214 13.59 -1.60 22.72
CA PRO A 214 13.70 -3.01 23.09
C PRO A 214 12.30 -3.59 23.36
N GLY A 215 11.89 -4.61 22.61
CA GLY A 215 10.56 -5.22 22.73
C GLY A 215 9.48 -4.71 21.75
N GLN A 216 9.76 -3.72 20.90
CA GLN A 216 8.82 -3.32 19.84
C GLN A 216 9.10 -4.00 18.49
N THR A 217 8.01 -4.29 17.78
CA THR A 217 8.04 -4.92 16.46
C THR A 217 8.49 -3.91 15.41
N ARG A 218 9.43 -4.30 14.55
CA ARG A 218 9.95 -3.49 13.44
C ARG A 218 8.82 -3.00 12.53
N GLN A 219 8.67 -1.69 12.40
CA GLN A 219 7.67 -1.09 11.51
C GLN A 219 8.27 -0.84 10.12
N PRO A 220 7.55 -1.20 9.04
CA PRO A 220 8.02 -0.92 7.70
C PRO A 220 7.73 0.53 7.29
N TYR A 221 8.65 1.15 6.56
CA TYR A 221 8.43 2.45 5.92
C TYR A 221 7.68 2.28 4.62
N HIS A 222 6.52 2.90 4.47
CA HIS A 222 5.77 2.80 3.21
C HIS A 222 5.66 1.34 2.73
N GLY A 223 5.57 0.38 3.66
CA GLY A 223 5.51 -1.04 3.32
C GLY A 223 6.83 -1.77 3.06
N TYR A 224 8.00 -1.17 3.34
CA TYR A 224 9.33 -1.72 3.10
C TYR A 224 10.22 -1.75 4.35
N TYR A 225 11.16 -2.70 4.37
CA TYR A 225 12.21 -2.85 5.37
C TYR A 225 13.58 -2.65 4.74
N PHE A 226 14.51 -2.02 5.47
CA PHE A 226 15.87 -1.70 4.99
C PHE A 226 16.95 -2.35 5.86
N LYS A 227 17.92 -3.03 5.25
CA LYS A 227 19.01 -3.72 5.95
C LYS A 227 20.36 -3.27 5.40
N ILE A 228 21.25 -2.83 6.29
CA ILE A 228 22.65 -2.60 5.93
C ILE A 228 23.35 -3.95 5.82
N LEU A 229 23.99 -4.16 4.67
CA LEU A 229 24.79 -5.33 4.35
C LEU A 229 26.26 -4.99 4.54
N ARG A 230 26.98 -5.86 5.26
CA ARG A 230 28.35 -5.61 5.71
C ARG A 230 29.40 -6.28 4.83
N LYS A 231 28.96 -6.92 3.75
CA LYS A 231 29.81 -7.69 2.85
C LYS A 231 29.39 -7.46 1.41
N GLN A 232 30.31 -7.75 0.50
CA GLN A 232 30.10 -7.88 -0.92
C GLN A 232 30.29 -9.33 -1.35
N GLY A 233 29.43 -9.83 -2.25
CA GLY A 233 29.52 -11.16 -2.84
C GLY A 233 30.34 -11.18 -4.13
N ALA A 234 30.57 -12.38 -4.66
CA ALA A 234 31.44 -12.58 -5.82
C ALA A 234 30.90 -11.99 -7.14
N ALA A 235 29.57 -11.80 -7.27
CA ALA A 235 28.98 -11.26 -8.49
C ALA A 235 29.01 -9.72 -8.56
N ALA A 236 29.42 -9.05 -7.49
CA ALA A 236 29.58 -7.61 -7.49
C ALA A 236 30.92 -7.18 -8.11
N SER A 237 30.96 -5.96 -8.66
CA SER A 237 32.20 -5.36 -9.15
C SER A 237 33.22 -5.24 -8.01
N GLY A 238 34.42 -5.77 -8.20
CA GLY A 238 35.46 -5.86 -7.16
C GLY A 238 35.46 -7.18 -6.37
N GLY A 239 34.51 -8.09 -6.65
CA GLY A 239 34.49 -9.44 -6.07
C GLY A 239 34.06 -9.48 -4.60
N ALA A 240 34.23 -10.65 -3.98
CA ALA A 240 33.82 -10.87 -2.60
C ALA A 240 34.74 -10.10 -1.62
N LEU A 241 34.14 -9.34 -0.72
CA LEU A 241 34.84 -8.48 0.24
C LEU A 241 34.05 -8.38 1.54
N ASP A 242 34.72 -8.46 2.69
CA ASP A 242 34.12 -8.01 3.95
C ASP A 242 34.35 -6.51 4.10
N TYR A 243 33.29 -5.72 4.25
CA TYR A 243 33.42 -4.28 4.39
C TYR A 243 33.91 -3.88 5.79
N VAL A 244 33.90 -4.80 6.75
CA VAL A 244 34.25 -4.54 8.15
C VAL A 244 35.67 -5.05 8.45
N ALA A 245 36.55 -4.13 8.85
CA ALA A 245 37.90 -4.42 9.31
C ALA A 245 38.12 -3.76 10.68
N GLY A 246 38.65 -4.51 11.67
CA GLY A 246 38.87 -3.99 13.02
C GLY A 246 37.61 -3.45 13.71
N GLY A 247 36.42 -3.95 13.34
CA GLY A 247 35.13 -3.46 13.85
C GLY A 247 34.64 -2.14 13.22
N ASN A 248 35.33 -1.62 12.20
CA ASN A 248 34.96 -0.43 11.44
C ASN A 248 34.53 -0.83 10.02
N MET A 249 33.42 -0.27 9.53
CA MET A 249 32.99 -0.50 8.16
C MET A 249 33.68 0.54 7.25
N ILE A 250 34.71 0.12 6.52
CA ILE A 250 35.60 1.02 5.75
C ILE A 250 35.68 0.65 4.27
N GLY A 251 35.41 -0.60 3.90
CA GLY A 251 35.52 -1.09 2.51
C GLY A 251 34.31 -0.78 1.62
N GLY A 252 33.34 -0.02 2.14
CA GLY A 252 32.04 0.23 1.50
C GLY A 252 30.87 -0.26 2.34
N PHE A 253 29.69 -0.30 1.75
CA PHE A 253 28.47 -0.82 2.36
C PHE A 253 27.50 -1.32 1.27
N GLY A 254 26.52 -2.12 1.68
CA GLY A 254 25.33 -2.42 0.88
C GLY A 254 24.05 -2.11 1.63
N VAL A 255 22.96 -1.91 0.89
CA VAL A 255 21.61 -1.71 1.42
C VAL A 255 20.66 -2.63 0.67
N LEU A 256 19.87 -3.38 1.42
CA LEU A 256 18.77 -4.20 0.93
C LEU A 256 17.44 -3.58 1.37
N ALA A 257 16.58 -3.24 0.42
CA ALA A 257 15.18 -2.90 0.66
C ALA A 257 14.30 -4.08 0.24
N TYR A 258 13.32 -4.46 1.06
CA TYR A 258 12.40 -5.55 0.74
C TYR A 258 11.00 -5.31 1.33
N PRO A 259 9.93 -5.76 0.63
CA PRO A 259 8.58 -5.54 1.08
C PRO A 259 8.31 -6.23 2.42
N ALA A 260 7.56 -5.53 3.28
CA ALA A 260 7.05 -6.08 4.52
C ALA A 260 6.16 -7.30 4.26
N THR A 261 5.23 -7.18 3.29
CA THR A 261 4.31 -8.25 2.90
C THR A 261 4.28 -8.35 1.38
N TYR A 262 4.79 -9.48 0.86
CA TYR A 262 4.82 -9.79 -0.55
C TYR A 262 3.42 -9.69 -1.19
N ALA A 263 3.36 -9.10 -2.39
CA ALA A 263 2.13 -8.84 -3.17
C ALA A 263 1.06 -7.99 -2.45
N ARG A 264 1.38 -7.36 -1.30
CA ARG A 264 0.51 -6.39 -0.63
C ARG A 264 1.16 -5.03 -0.46
N SER A 265 2.36 -5.03 0.10
CA SER A 265 3.14 -3.82 0.32
C SER A 265 4.18 -3.58 -0.78
N GLY A 266 4.58 -4.64 -1.48
CA GLY A 266 5.45 -4.61 -2.64
C GLY A 266 5.71 -6.02 -3.16
N ILE A 267 6.30 -6.11 -4.35
CA ILE A 267 6.75 -7.35 -5.01
C ILE A 267 8.27 -7.35 -5.07
N THR A 268 8.84 -6.23 -5.48
CA THR A 268 10.26 -6.09 -5.81
C THR A 268 11.11 -5.82 -4.56
N SER A 269 12.27 -6.46 -4.46
CA SER A 269 13.34 -6.11 -3.51
C SER A 269 14.45 -5.37 -4.24
N PHE A 270 15.14 -4.46 -3.55
CA PHE A 270 16.17 -3.60 -4.13
C PHE A 270 17.51 -3.76 -3.41
N LEU A 271 18.60 -3.75 -4.17
CA LEU A 271 19.97 -3.75 -3.67
C LEU A 271 20.72 -2.53 -4.21
N VAL A 272 21.44 -1.83 -3.34
CA VAL A 272 22.39 -0.79 -3.73
C VAL A 272 23.64 -0.90 -2.88
N ASN A 273 24.79 -0.56 -3.42
CA ASN A 273 26.04 -0.41 -2.66
C ASN A 273 26.55 1.03 -2.77
N HIS A 274 27.70 1.30 -2.15
CA HIS A 274 28.38 2.59 -2.22
C HIS A 274 28.68 3.11 -3.64
N ALA A 275 28.60 2.27 -4.70
CA ALA A 275 28.73 2.74 -6.09
C ALA A 275 27.43 3.32 -6.68
N GLY A 276 26.31 3.28 -5.96
CA GLY A 276 25.06 3.97 -6.30
C GLY A 276 24.19 3.29 -7.36
N THR A 277 24.59 2.15 -7.92
CA THR A 277 23.72 1.40 -8.85
C THR A 277 22.67 0.61 -8.07
N VAL A 278 21.38 0.90 -8.33
CA VAL A 278 20.26 0.16 -7.76
C VAL A 278 19.94 -1.05 -8.64
N TYR A 279 19.84 -2.21 -8.01
CA TYR A 279 19.40 -3.46 -8.60
C TYR A 279 18.05 -3.87 -8.04
N GLN A 280 17.25 -4.56 -8.82
CA GLN A 280 15.94 -5.06 -8.44
C GLN A 280 15.81 -6.56 -8.69
N LYS A 281 15.03 -7.23 -7.84
CA LYS A 281 14.66 -8.64 -7.99
C LYS A 281 13.39 -8.96 -7.23
N ASP A 282 12.48 -9.70 -7.86
CA ASP A 282 11.40 -10.37 -7.17
C ASP A 282 11.95 -11.62 -6.44
N LEU A 283 11.92 -11.60 -5.10
CA LEU A 283 12.34 -12.73 -4.25
C LEU A 283 11.18 -13.69 -3.93
N GLY A 284 9.99 -13.42 -4.47
CA GLY A 284 8.79 -14.23 -4.37
C GLY A 284 8.12 -14.21 -2.99
N PRO A 285 7.17 -15.13 -2.75
CA PRO A 285 6.40 -15.19 -1.49
C PRO A 285 7.26 -15.32 -0.22
N ASN A 286 8.48 -15.86 -0.34
CA ASN A 286 9.42 -16.04 0.77
C ASN A 286 10.38 -14.86 0.97
N THR A 287 10.12 -13.71 0.34
CA THR A 287 10.97 -12.51 0.37
C THR A 287 11.50 -12.19 1.77
N ARG A 288 10.64 -12.17 2.80
CA ARG A 288 11.04 -11.83 4.17
C ARG A 288 12.07 -12.81 4.75
N LEU A 289 11.92 -14.11 4.47
CA LEU A 289 12.84 -15.14 4.93
C LEU A 289 14.17 -15.09 4.17
N ILE A 290 14.13 -14.85 2.86
CA ILE A 290 15.34 -14.72 2.03
C ILE A 290 16.12 -13.48 2.46
N ALA A 291 15.45 -12.33 2.53
CA ALA A 291 16.06 -11.05 2.91
C ALA A 291 16.68 -11.06 4.31
N SER A 292 16.08 -11.79 5.28
CA SER A 292 16.66 -11.89 6.62
C SER A 292 18.03 -12.59 6.62
N ARG A 293 18.23 -13.56 5.71
CA ARG A 293 19.47 -14.34 5.54
C ARG A 293 20.49 -13.69 4.61
N MET A 294 20.09 -12.74 3.77
CA MET A 294 21.00 -12.00 2.91
C MET A 294 21.92 -11.10 3.75
N ASN A 295 23.24 -11.33 3.66
CA ASN A 295 24.25 -10.58 4.43
C ASN A 295 25.29 -9.89 3.54
N SER A 296 25.20 -10.06 2.23
CA SER A 296 26.12 -9.50 1.23
C SER A 296 25.35 -8.79 0.12
N PHE A 297 25.90 -7.69 -0.38
CA PHE A 297 25.52 -7.11 -1.65
C PHE A 297 26.06 -8.01 -2.76
N ASP A 298 25.18 -8.74 -3.45
CA ASP A 298 25.57 -9.72 -4.46
C ASP A 298 24.54 -9.73 -5.61
N PRO A 299 24.62 -8.76 -6.54
CA PRO A 299 23.69 -8.63 -7.66
C PRO A 299 23.99 -9.66 -8.76
N GLY A 300 23.99 -10.95 -8.40
CA GLY A 300 24.20 -12.06 -9.31
C GLY A 300 22.95 -12.40 -10.14
N SER A 301 22.81 -13.68 -10.51
CA SER A 301 21.72 -14.12 -11.39
C SER A 301 20.32 -13.71 -10.91
N GLY A 302 19.55 -13.12 -11.82
CA GLY A 302 18.20 -12.63 -11.60
C GLY A 302 18.09 -11.27 -10.92
N TRP A 303 19.20 -10.57 -10.68
CA TRP A 303 19.19 -9.15 -10.32
C TRP A 303 19.33 -8.29 -11.58
N GLU A 304 18.49 -7.28 -11.71
CA GLU A 304 18.46 -6.38 -12.86
C GLU A 304 18.74 -4.94 -12.42
N LYS A 305 19.42 -4.15 -13.24
CA LYS A 305 19.60 -2.72 -12.92
C LYS A 305 18.27 -1.99 -13.06
N VAL A 306 17.93 -1.16 -12.07
CA VAL A 306 16.78 -0.27 -12.16
C VAL A 306 17.07 0.80 -13.20
N ASN A 307 16.23 0.89 -14.23
CA ASN A 307 16.30 1.96 -15.23
C ASN A 307 15.34 3.09 -14.84
N PRO A 308 15.83 4.32 -14.60
CA PRO A 308 14.98 5.45 -14.19
C PRO A 308 13.98 5.90 -15.26
N LYS A 309 14.08 5.39 -16.50
CA LYS A 309 13.13 5.68 -17.60
C LYS A 309 11.94 4.71 -17.67
N THR A 310 11.94 3.66 -16.86
CA THR A 310 10.93 2.58 -16.93
C THR A 310 10.16 2.40 -15.61
N SER A 311 10.29 3.34 -14.66
CA SER A 311 9.35 3.40 -13.55
C SER A 311 7.95 3.72 -14.10
N PRO A 312 6.94 2.87 -13.83
CA PRO A 312 5.60 3.02 -14.38
C PRO A 312 4.90 4.31 -13.96
#